data_AF-A0A9W8HZI8-F1
#
_entry.id   AF-A0A9W8HZI8-F1
#
_cell.length_a   1.000
_cell.length_b   1.000
_cell.length_c   1.000
_cell.angle_alpha   90.00
_cell.angle_beta   90.00
_cell.angle_gamma   90.00
#
_symmetry.space_group_name_H-M   'P 1'
#
loop_
_entity.id
_entity.type
_entity.pdbx_description
1 polymer ?
#
loop_
_entity_poly.entity_id
_entity_poly.type
_entity_poly.pdbx_seq_one_letter_code
_entity_poly.pdbx_strand_id
1 'polypeptide(L)'
;MAKGEDIQSWFLEYQDMNRDDGKNIIVPEGFEKLCEKLDYSMEDINPMVLLWRLNGLELGTIEYTGWESGLREMKAKNEDELRQAIDDTLKRFDKDPAYFKAFYRRLFDYLRVGKQKFISSEYATAILSLVMDKGWAFSKFVEFLEASKDVETVNRDQWQSLLELSKVIKPDLSNYSKEDAWPGLFDRFVDWMEASNSKTAA
;
A
#
# COMPACT_ATOMS: atom_id res chain seq x y z
N MET A 1 0.89 -37.18 9.08
CA MET A 1 1.62 -36.07 9.72
C MET A 1 2.33 -35.31 8.62
N ALA A 2 1.80 -34.15 8.23
CA ALA A 2 2.43 -33.32 7.20
C ALA A 2 3.81 -32.88 7.70
N LYS A 3 4.86 -33.18 6.93
CA LYS A 3 6.18 -32.59 7.16
C LYS A 3 5.97 -31.09 7.01
N GLY A 4 6.22 -30.31 8.07
CA GLY A 4 6.35 -28.87 7.88
C GLY A 4 7.45 -28.68 6.84
N GLU A 5 7.10 -28.08 5.72
CA GLU A 5 8.08 -27.77 4.69
C GLU A 5 9.13 -26.86 5.31
N ASP A 6 10.38 -27.17 5.01
CA ASP A 6 11.50 -26.35 5.41
C ASP A 6 11.32 -24.94 4.79
N ILE A 7 11.39 -23.88 5.60
CA ILE A 7 11.11 -22.48 5.18
C ILE A 7 11.96 -22.10 3.97
N GLN A 8 13.19 -22.61 3.90
CA GLN A 8 14.09 -22.42 2.77
C GLN A 8 13.61 -23.15 1.52
N SER A 9 13.13 -24.39 1.65
CA SER A 9 12.56 -25.14 0.53
C SER A 9 11.34 -24.43 -0.07
N TRP A 10 10.45 -23.89 0.76
CA TRP A 10 9.29 -23.11 0.29
C TRP A 10 9.71 -21.81 -0.41
N PHE A 11 10.73 -21.11 0.10
CA PHE A 11 11.30 -19.92 -0.55
C PHE A 11 11.83 -20.21 -1.96
N LEU A 12 12.52 -21.35 -2.15
CA LEU A 12 13.12 -21.75 -3.42
C LEU A 12 12.08 -21.98 -4.53
N GLU A 13 10.81 -22.21 -4.20
CA GLU A 13 9.74 -22.33 -5.19
C GLU A 13 9.42 -21.02 -5.91
N TYR A 14 9.70 -19.89 -5.26
CA TYR A 14 9.42 -18.54 -5.74
C TYR A 14 10.69 -17.77 -6.10
N GLN A 15 11.86 -18.27 -5.73
CA GLN A 15 13.14 -17.69 -6.14
C GLN A 15 13.36 -17.90 -7.65
N ASP A 16 13.87 -16.86 -8.32
CA ASP A 16 14.34 -16.99 -9.69
C ASP A 16 15.67 -17.74 -9.73
N MET A 17 15.59 -19.06 -9.95
CA MET A 17 16.74 -19.97 -10.02
C MET A 17 17.63 -19.73 -11.24
N ASN A 18 17.19 -18.92 -12.21
CA ASN A 18 17.99 -18.57 -13.39
C ASN A 18 18.89 -17.35 -13.14
N ARG A 19 18.79 -16.70 -11.98
CA ARG A 19 19.70 -15.61 -11.60
C ARG A 19 21.02 -16.17 -11.10
N ASP A 20 22.08 -15.86 -11.85
CA ASP A 20 23.47 -16.21 -11.50
C ASP A 20 24.13 -15.15 -10.58
N ASP A 21 23.33 -14.36 -9.85
CA ASP A 21 23.84 -13.31 -8.96
C ASP A 21 24.05 -13.79 -7.51
N GLY A 22 23.71 -15.05 -7.23
CA GLY A 22 23.86 -15.69 -5.92
C GLY A 22 23.00 -15.07 -4.82
N LYS A 23 22.01 -14.24 -5.16
CA LYS A 23 21.16 -13.57 -4.18
C LYS A 23 19.95 -14.44 -3.83
N ASN A 24 19.73 -14.64 -2.54
CA ASN A 24 18.54 -15.28 -2.00
C ASN A 24 17.39 -14.26 -1.95
N ILE A 25 16.78 -14.02 -3.11
CA ILE A 25 15.75 -13.00 -3.29
C ILE A 25 14.61 -13.51 -4.19
N ILE A 26 13.37 -13.28 -3.76
CA ILE A 26 12.18 -13.35 -4.60
C ILE A 26 12.05 -11.99 -5.28
N VAL A 27 11.79 -12.01 -6.58
CA VAL A 27 11.66 -10.85 -7.46
C VAL A 27 10.22 -10.74 -7.95
N PRO A 28 9.81 -9.64 -8.63
CA PRO A 28 8.40 -9.42 -8.96
C PRO A 28 7.69 -10.62 -9.59
N GLU A 29 8.34 -11.34 -10.51
CA GLU A 29 7.77 -12.52 -11.16
C GLU A 29 7.53 -13.67 -10.17
N GLY A 30 8.44 -13.87 -9.22
CA GLY A 30 8.29 -14.86 -8.16
C GLY A 30 7.23 -14.48 -7.14
N PHE A 31 7.10 -13.18 -6.86
CA PHE A 31 6.07 -12.64 -5.98
C PHE A 31 4.67 -12.73 -6.60
N GLU A 32 4.55 -12.49 -7.91
CA GLU A 32 3.32 -12.72 -8.67
C GLU A 32 2.89 -14.19 -8.60
N LYS A 33 3.82 -15.12 -8.83
CA LYS A 33 3.57 -16.57 -8.68
C LYS A 33 3.10 -16.94 -7.26
N LEU A 34 3.66 -16.31 -6.23
CA LEU A 34 3.19 -16.50 -4.85
C LEU A 34 1.76 -15.97 -4.67
N CYS A 35 1.45 -14.79 -5.22
CA CYS A 35 0.10 -14.24 -5.16
C CYS A 35 -0.91 -15.14 -5.89
N GLU A 36 -0.57 -15.67 -7.06
CA GLU A 36 -1.40 -16.65 -7.79
C GLU A 36 -1.68 -17.91 -6.95
N LYS A 37 -0.66 -18.44 -6.25
CA LYS A 37 -0.82 -19.59 -5.36
C LYS A 37 -1.74 -19.33 -4.18
N LEU A 38 -1.76 -18.09 -3.70
CA LEU A 38 -2.64 -17.63 -2.62
C LEU A 38 -4.03 -17.20 -3.13
N ASP A 39 -4.28 -17.26 -4.45
CA ASP A 39 -5.51 -16.78 -5.08
C ASP A 39 -5.76 -15.27 -4.84
N TYR A 40 -4.68 -14.48 -4.89
CA TYR A 40 -4.73 -13.02 -4.75
C TYR A 40 -4.65 -12.34 -6.11
N SER A 41 -5.55 -11.36 -6.34
CA SER A 41 -5.39 -10.42 -7.46
C SER A 41 -4.28 -9.43 -7.16
N MET A 42 -3.44 -9.13 -8.16
CA MET A 42 -2.44 -8.06 -8.08
C MET A 42 -3.08 -6.66 -8.01
N GLU A 43 -4.37 -6.56 -8.32
CA GLU A 43 -5.18 -5.35 -8.22
C GLU A 43 -5.88 -5.22 -6.86
N ASP A 44 -5.59 -6.10 -5.89
CA ASP A 44 -6.14 -6.03 -4.54
C ASP A 44 -5.13 -5.52 -3.50
N ILE A 45 -5.61 -5.22 -2.29
CA ILE A 45 -4.76 -4.86 -1.16
C ILE A 45 -3.93 -6.04 -0.62
N ASN A 46 -4.35 -7.28 -0.86
CA ASN A 46 -3.76 -8.49 -0.27
C ASN A 46 -2.26 -8.66 -0.61
N PRO A 47 -1.81 -8.52 -1.88
CA PRO A 47 -0.39 -8.51 -2.21
C PRO A 47 0.40 -7.44 -1.44
N MET A 48 -0.15 -6.24 -1.25
CA MET A 48 0.56 -5.18 -0.52
C MET A 48 0.73 -5.52 0.95
N VAL A 49 -0.30 -6.11 1.58
CA VAL A 49 -0.24 -6.57 2.96
C VAL A 49 0.73 -7.74 3.10
N LEU A 50 0.69 -8.68 2.16
CA LEU A 50 1.62 -9.81 2.10
C LEU A 50 3.07 -9.34 2.01
N LEU A 51 3.37 -8.45 1.06
CA LEU A 51 4.70 -7.87 0.88
C LEU A 51 5.17 -7.17 2.16
N TRP A 52 4.28 -6.43 2.82
CA TRP A 52 4.61 -5.79 4.10
C TRP A 52 4.90 -6.78 5.22
N ARG A 53 4.06 -7.82 5.37
CA ARG A 53 4.21 -8.84 6.42
C ARG A 53 5.43 -9.74 6.21
N LEU A 54 5.90 -9.88 4.97
CA LEU A 54 7.14 -10.59 4.62
C LEU A 54 8.38 -9.67 4.58
N ASN A 55 8.27 -8.45 5.12
CA ASN A 55 9.36 -7.48 5.17
C ASN A 55 9.97 -7.18 3.79
N GLY A 56 9.12 -7.08 2.76
CA GLY A 56 9.53 -6.77 1.39
C GLY A 56 10.36 -5.49 1.32
N LEU A 57 11.37 -5.49 0.46
CA LEU A 57 12.31 -4.38 0.28
C LEU A 57 11.75 -3.30 -0.64
N GLU A 58 11.28 -3.74 -1.79
CA GLU A 58 10.72 -2.97 -2.91
C GLU A 58 9.50 -3.72 -3.44
N LEU A 59 8.75 -3.11 -4.36
CA LEU A 59 7.55 -3.74 -4.91
C LEU A 59 7.89 -5.11 -5.51
N GLY A 60 7.21 -6.15 -5.01
CA GLY A 60 7.40 -7.54 -5.45
C GLY A 60 8.76 -8.16 -5.09
N THR A 61 9.57 -7.52 -4.25
CA THR A 61 10.93 -7.99 -3.94
C THR A 61 11.10 -8.34 -2.46
N ILE A 62 11.48 -9.58 -2.17
CA ILE A 62 11.60 -10.13 -0.80
C ILE A 62 12.92 -10.88 -0.65
N GLU A 63 13.77 -10.46 0.28
CA GLU A 63 14.96 -11.24 0.68
C GLU A 63 14.58 -12.43 1.56
N TYR A 64 15.37 -13.50 1.53
CA TYR A 64 15.15 -14.68 2.37
C TYR A 64 15.05 -14.35 3.87
N THR A 65 15.82 -13.38 4.35
CA THR A 65 15.76 -12.91 5.75
C THR A 65 14.39 -12.30 6.09
N GLY A 66 13.82 -11.52 5.16
CA GLY A 66 12.48 -10.96 5.28
C GLY A 66 11.40 -12.05 5.24
N TRP A 67 11.52 -12.98 4.30
CA TRP A 67 10.66 -14.16 4.18
C TRP A 67 10.64 -14.99 5.47
N GLU A 68 11.81 -15.41 5.94
CA GLU A 68 11.93 -16.26 7.13
C GLU A 68 11.37 -15.55 8.37
N SER A 69 11.77 -14.29 8.60
CA SER A 69 11.30 -13.54 9.76
C SER A 69 9.79 -13.28 9.72
N GLY A 70 9.25 -12.91 8.56
CA GLY A 70 7.82 -12.66 8.37
C GLY A 70 6.98 -13.91 8.61
N LEU A 71 7.36 -15.05 8.02
CA LEU A 71 6.67 -16.32 8.24
C LEU A 71 6.75 -16.77 9.71
N ARG A 72 7.90 -16.62 10.36
CA ARG A 72 8.05 -16.94 11.79
C ARG A 72 7.16 -16.05 12.67
N GLU A 73 7.08 -14.76 12.38
CA GLU A 73 6.21 -13.83 13.11
C GLU A 73 4.74 -14.17 12.93
N MET A 74 4.32 -14.48 11.69
CA MET A 74 2.96 -14.92 11.37
C MET A 74 2.66 -16.34 11.85
N LYS A 75 3.68 -17.12 12.19
CA LYS A 75 3.61 -18.56 12.49
C LYS A 75 3.01 -19.38 11.34
N ALA A 76 3.21 -18.92 10.10
CA ALA A 76 2.70 -19.55 8.90
C ALA A 76 3.74 -20.51 8.29
N LYS A 77 3.31 -21.71 7.94
CA LYS A 77 4.16 -22.79 7.40
C LYS A 77 3.70 -23.33 6.05
N ASN A 78 2.58 -22.82 5.55
CA ASN A 78 1.96 -23.17 4.27
C ASN A 78 1.04 -22.03 3.83
N GLU A 79 0.51 -22.14 2.62
CA GLU A 79 -0.35 -21.14 1.98
C GLU A 79 -1.62 -20.84 2.80
N ASP A 80 -2.28 -21.86 3.37
CA ASP A 80 -3.52 -21.67 4.14
C ASP A 80 -3.27 -20.84 5.41
N GLU A 81 -2.22 -21.18 6.15
CA GLU A 81 -1.82 -20.42 7.35
C GLU A 81 -1.36 -19.00 7.00
N LEU A 82 -0.70 -18.82 5.84
CA LEU A 82 -0.29 -17.51 5.36
C LEU A 82 -1.52 -16.65 4.99
N ARG A 83 -2.50 -17.21 4.27
CA ARG A 83 -3.76 -16.52 3.96
C ARG A 83 -4.49 -16.09 5.21
N GLN A 84 -4.63 -16.99 6.18
CA GLN A 84 -5.26 -16.68 7.46
C GLN A 84 -4.54 -15.53 8.20
N ALA A 85 -3.21 -15.50 8.16
CA ALA A 85 -2.42 -14.44 8.79
C ALA A 85 -2.61 -13.07 8.09
N ILE A 86 -2.78 -13.06 6.76
CA ILE A 86 -3.11 -11.83 6.01
C ILE A 86 -4.52 -11.35 6.33
N ASP A 87 -5.51 -12.24 6.38
CA ASP A 87 -6.88 -11.91 6.79
C ASP A 87 -6.93 -11.30 8.19
N ASP A 88 -6.17 -11.87 9.13
CA ASP A 88 -6.09 -11.35 10.49
C ASP A 88 -5.39 -9.99 10.55
N THR A 89 -4.43 -9.75 9.66
CA THR A 89 -3.78 -8.44 9.49
C THR A 89 -4.78 -7.39 9.01
N LEU A 90 -5.60 -7.71 8.01
CA LEU A 90 -6.64 -6.83 7.50
C LEU A 90 -7.68 -6.49 8.59
N LYS A 91 -8.16 -7.49 9.32
CA LYS A 91 -9.08 -7.29 10.46
C LYS A 91 -8.46 -6.44 11.57
N ARG A 92 -7.14 -6.50 11.75
CA ARG A 92 -6.42 -5.67 12.74
C ARG A 92 -6.38 -4.20 12.34
N PHE A 93 -6.32 -3.88 11.05
CA PHE A 93 -6.28 -2.48 10.61
C PHE A 93 -7.47 -1.65 11.11
N ASP A 94 -8.65 -2.25 11.28
CA ASP A 94 -9.84 -1.57 11.82
C ASP A 94 -9.76 -1.30 13.32
N LYS A 95 -8.99 -2.09 14.05
CA LYS A 95 -8.90 -2.06 15.52
C LYS A 95 -7.67 -1.31 16.02
N ASP A 96 -6.65 -1.18 15.17
CA ASP A 96 -5.35 -0.62 15.52
C ASP A 96 -4.92 0.42 14.46
N PRO A 97 -5.37 1.68 14.61
CA PRO A 97 -5.04 2.76 13.67
C PRO A 97 -3.53 3.04 13.57
N ALA A 98 -2.76 2.77 14.62
CA ALA A 98 -1.31 2.93 14.59
C ALA A 98 -0.65 1.85 13.72
N TYR A 99 -1.16 0.62 13.77
CA TYR A 99 -0.71 -0.47 12.91
C TYR A 99 -1.06 -0.23 11.43
N PHE A 100 -2.28 0.23 11.13
CA PHE A 100 -2.63 0.66 9.77
C PHE A 100 -1.76 1.82 9.30
N LYS A 101 -1.49 2.82 10.15
CA LYS A 101 -0.59 3.94 9.81
C LYS A 101 0.82 3.47 9.48
N ALA A 102 1.34 2.44 10.16
CA ALA A 102 2.64 1.87 9.84
C ALA A 102 2.66 1.22 8.45
N PHE A 103 1.64 0.43 8.13
CA PHE A 103 1.44 -0.15 6.79
C PHE A 103 1.32 0.94 5.71
N TYR A 104 0.43 1.92 5.91
CA TYR A 104 0.19 3.01 4.97
C TYR A 104 1.46 3.83 4.69
N ARG A 105 2.29 4.08 5.72
CA ARG A 105 3.60 4.75 5.55
C ARG A 105 4.56 3.92 4.72
N ARG A 106 4.51 2.59 4.85
CA ARG A 106 5.38 1.68 4.11
C ARG A 106 5.03 1.61 2.64
N LEU A 107 3.75 1.69 2.27
CA LEU A 107 3.31 1.71 0.86
C LEU A 107 4.06 2.74 0.02
N PHE A 108 4.24 3.95 0.56
CA PHE A 108 5.02 5.00 -0.11
C PHE A 108 6.45 4.55 -0.47
N ASP A 109 7.09 3.75 0.39
CA ASP A 109 8.44 3.26 0.14
C ASP A 109 8.50 2.24 -0.99
N TYR A 110 7.41 1.51 -1.23
CA TYR A 110 7.30 0.53 -2.31
C TYR A 110 7.05 1.19 -3.67
N LEU A 111 6.40 2.35 -3.68
CA LEU A 111 6.01 3.05 -4.91
C LEU A 111 7.07 4.01 -5.44
N ARG A 112 8.08 4.36 -4.64
CA ARG A 112 9.15 5.25 -5.07
C ARG A 112 10.13 4.51 -5.97
N VAL A 113 10.57 5.18 -7.03
CA VAL A 113 11.62 4.66 -7.92
C VAL A 113 12.99 5.10 -7.40
N GLY A 114 13.80 4.13 -6.97
CA GLY A 114 15.15 4.37 -6.47
C GLY A 114 15.20 5.29 -5.25
N LYS A 115 15.96 6.39 -5.35
CA LYS A 115 16.20 7.33 -4.23
C LYS A 115 15.30 8.57 -4.25
N GLN A 116 14.26 8.59 -5.08
CA GLN A 116 13.33 9.71 -5.15
C GLN A 116 12.58 9.91 -3.83
N LYS A 117 12.25 11.17 -3.54
CA LYS A 117 11.48 11.59 -2.34
C LYS A 117 9.99 11.78 -2.63
N PHE A 118 9.55 11.38 -3.82
CA PHE A 118 8.20 11.49 -4.35
C PHE A 118 7.84 10.22 -5.12
N ILE A 119 6.55 10.03 -5.35
CA ILE A 119 5.96 9.00 -6.21
C ILE A 119 5.15 9.70 -7.30
N SER A 120 4.94 9.03 -8.45
CA SER A 120 4.05 9.59 -9.48
C SER A 120 2.61 9.64 -8.96
N SER A 121 1.82 10.59 -9.44
CA SER A 121 0.40 10.63 -9.13
C SER A 121 -0.33 9.38 -9.60
N GLU A 122 0.11 8.77 -10.71
CA GLU A 122 -0.44 7.49 -11.19
C GLU A 122 -0.28 6.36 -10.15
N TYR A 123 0.92 6.18 -9.59
CA TYR A 123 1.14 5.18 -8.54
C TYR A 123 0.41 5.53 -7.23
N ALA A 124 0.33 6.83 -6.90
CA ALA A 124 -0.44 7.28 -5.76
C ALA A 124 -1.92 6.94 -5.93
N THR A 125 -2.53 7.30 -7.06
CA THR A 125 -3.92 6.99 -7.42
C THR A 125 -4.17 5.49 -7.36
N ALA A 126 -3.33 4.67 -8.02
CA ALA A 126 -3.50 3.23 -8.06
C ALA A 126 -3.52 2.61 -6.65
N ILE A 127 -2.55 2.92 -5.79
CA ILE A 127 -2.51 2.35 -4.44
C ILE A 127 -3.57 2.93 -3.53
N LEU A 128 -3.84 4.24 -3.61
CA LEU A 128 -4.91 4.85 -2.83
C LEU A 128 -6.24 4.18 -3.14
N SER A 129 -6.49 3.82 -4.41
CA SER A 129 -7.65 3.06 -4.86
C SER A 129 -7.83 1.73 -4.12
N LEU A 130 -6.73 1.06 -3.75
CA LEU A 130 -6.75 -0.23 -3.03
C LEU A 130 -7.05 -0.09 -1.54
N VAL A 131 -6.74 1.06 -0.94
CA VAL A 131 -7.04 1.36 0.48
C VAL A 131 -8.37 2.13 0.66
N MET A 132 -9.17 2.32 -0.40
CA MET A 132 -10.33 3.24 -0.43
C MET A 132 -11.50 2.93 0.50
N ASP A 133 -11.57 1.72 1.08
CA ASP A 133 -12.64 1.40 2.03
C ASP A 133 -12.53 2.14 3.38
N LYS A 134 -11.54 3.03 3.55
CA LYS A 134 -11.32 3.78 4.78
C LYS A 134 -11.90 5.19 4.82
N GLY A 135 -12.55 5.69 3.76
CA GLY A 135 -13.39 6.90 3.86
C GLY A 135 -13.49 7.78 2.62
N TRP A 136 -14.51 8.65 2.62
CA TRP A 136 -14.90 9.52 1.51
C TRP A 136 -13.75 10.42 1.01
N ALA A 137 -12.88 10.89 1.90
CA ALA A 137 -11.80 11.80 1.57
C ALA A 137 -10.76 11.16 0.64
N PHE A 138 -10.44 9.87 0.83
CA PHE A 138 -9.53 9.14 -0.05
C PHE A 138 -10.11 9.02 -1.46
N SER A 139 -11.37 8.61 -1.57
CA SER A 139 -12.07 8.50 -2.86
C SER A 139 -12.08 9.84 -3.60
N LYS A 140 -12.42 10.95 -2.92
CA LYS A 140 -12.39 12.27 -3.54
C LYS A 140 -11.00 12.76 -3.88
N PHE A 141 -10.00 12.41 -3.10
CA PHE A 141 -8.62 12.75 -3.41
C PHE A 141 -8.10 12.00 -4.65
N VAL A 142 -8.48 10.73 -4.82
CA VAL A 142 -8.21 9.94 -6.03
C VAL A 142 -8.84 10.61 -7.26
N GLU A 143 -10.13 10.96 -7.21
CA GLU A 143 -10.81 11.70 -8.29
C GLU A 143 -10.09 13.03 -8.63
N PHE A 144 -9.63 13.74 -7.61
CA PHE A 144 -8.86 14.97 -7.77
C PHE A 144 -7.53 14.74 -8.49
N LEU A 145 -6.76 13.72 -8.11
CA LEU A 145 -5.48 13.39 -8.77
C LEU A 145 -5.70 13.01 -10.24
N GLU A 146 -6.74 12.25 -10.53
CA GLU A 146 -7.10 11.85 -11.90
C GLU A 146 -7.54 13.05 -12.76
N ALA A 147 -8.26 14.01 -12.17
CA ALA A 147 -8.70 15.22 -12.86
C ALA A 147 -7.58 16.26 -13.04
N SER A 148 -6.58 16.27 -12.16
CA SER A 148 -5.55 17.32 -12.09
C SER A 148 -4.29 16.96 -12.85
N LYS A 149 -4.26 17.25 -14.15
CA LYS A 149 -3.12 16.95 -15.04
C LYS A 149 -1.79 17.60 -14.63
N ASP A 150 -1.82 18.66 -13.82
CA ASP A 150 -0.65 19.40 -13.36
C ASP A 150 -0.14 18.93 -11.98
N VAL A 151 -0.81 17.94 -11.36
CA VAL A 151 -0.26 17.22 -10.20
C VAL A 151 0.42 15.96 -10.71
N GLU A 152 1.71 16.05 -11.01
CA GLU A 152 2.48 14.91 -11.56
C GLU A 152 3.04 13.98 -10.47
N THR A 153 3.25 14.51 -9.25
CA THR A 153 3.92 13.77 -8.18
C THR A 153 3.32 14.06 -6.81
N VAL A 154 3.45 13.09 -5.90
CA VAL A 154 3.08 13.18 -4.49
C VAL A 154 4.32 12.89 -3.64
N ASN A 155 4.66 13.77 -2.72
CA ASN A 155 5.77 13.57 -1.79
C ASN A 155 5.34 12.85 -0.50
N ARG A 156 6.31 12.44 0.33
CA ARG A 156 6.03 11.68 1.55
C ARG A 156 5.15 12.41 2.55
N ASP A 157 5.34 13.72 2.67
CA ASP A 157 4.60 14.56 3.60
C ASP A 157 3.14 14.69 3.18
N GLN A 158 2.89 14.93 1.89
CA GLN A 158 1.54 14.92 1.30
C GLN A 158 0.85 13.56 1.48
N TRP A 159 1.54 12.46 1.19
CA TRP A 159 1.02 11.11 1.41
C TRP A 159 0.60 10.89 2.86
N GLN A 160 1.50 11.14 3.82
CA GLN A 160 1.21 10.91 5.24
C GLN A 160 0.13 11.85 5.78
N SER A 161 0.14 13.10 5.33
CA SER A 161 -0.85 14.10 5.74
C SER A 161 -2.24 13.76 5.21
N LEU A 162 -2.37 13.07 4.08
CA LEU A 162 -3.68 12.64 3.55
C LEU A 162 -4.40 11.70 4.51
N LEU A 163 -3.66 10.77 5.15
CA LEU A 163 -4.22 9.89 6.16
C LEU A 163 -4.70 10.64 7.41
N GLU A 164 -4.05 11.74 7.78
CA GLU A 164 -4.52 12.54 8.93
C GLU A 164 -5.69 13.45 8.54
N LEU A 165 -5.61 14.07 7.36
CA LEU A 165 -6.69 14.88 6.80
C LEU A 165 -7.97 14.05 6.71
N SER A 166 -7.90 12.82 6.17
CA SER A 166 -9.07 11.96 5.95
C SER A 166 -9.84 11.59 7.23
N LYS A 167 -9.19 11.68 8.40
CA LYS A 167 -9.84 11.43 9.70
C LYS A 167 -10.59 12.62 10.25
N VAL A 168 -10.21 13.84 9.86
CA VAL A 168 -10.71 15.07 10.48
C VAL A 168 -11.57 15.90 9.52
N ILE A 169 -11.31 15.84 8.22
CA ILE A 169 -11.99 16.65 7.22
C ILE A 169 -13.47 16.25 7.10
N LYS A 170 -14.36 17.25 7.05
CA LYS A 170 -15.79 17.05 6.83
C LYS A 170 -16.14 17.07 5.33
N PRO A 171 -17.18 16.35 4.89
CA PRO A 171 -17.59 16.34 3.47
C PRO A 171 -17.95 17.72 2.90
N ASP A 172 -18.39 18.64 3.75
CA ASP A 172 -18.73 20.02 3.39
C ASP A 172 -17.53 20.99 3.43
N LEU A 173 -16.34 20.48 3.80
CA LEU A 173 -15.09 21.22 3.94
C LEU A 173 -15.13 22.38 4.95
N SER A 174 -16.19 22.48 5.77
CA SER A 174 -16.42 23.60 6.70
C SER A 174 -15.35 23.75 7.78
N ASN A 175 -14.53 22.73 7.99
CA ASN A 175 -13.46 22.70 8.96
C ASN A 175 -12.05 22.73 8.34
N TYR A 176 -11.93 23.04 7.05
CA TYR A 176 -10.64 23.26 6.40
C TYR A 176 -10.27 24.75 6.40
N SER A 177 -9.03 25.07 6.75
CA SER A 177 -8.46 26.41 6.60
C SER A 177 -7.15 26.35 5.81
N LYS A 178 -6.99 27.24 4.82
CA LYS A 178 -5.74 27.41 4.07
C LYS A 178 -4.61 28.01 4.93
N GLU A 179 -4.94 28.52 6.13
CA GLU A 179 -3.97 29.02 7.09
C GLU A 179 -3.39 27.90 7.98
N ASP A 180 -3.98 26.70 7.94
CA ASP A 180 -3.47 25.54 8.66
C ASP A 180 -2.17 25.02 8.02
N ALA A 181 -1.37 24.29 8.81
CA ALA A 181 -0.08 23.73 8.36
C ALA A 181 -0.21 22.50 7.45
N TRP A 182 -1.29 22.39 6.67
CA TRP A 182 -1.47 21.33 5.69
C TRP A 182 -0.58 21.56 4.46
N PRO A 183 -0.16 20.50 3.74
CA PRO A 183 0.51 20.65 2.47
C PRO A 183 -0.36 21.44 1.48
N GLY A 184 0.21 22.41 0.76
CA GLY A 184 -0.55 23.24 -0.20
C GLY A 184 -1.23 22.46 -1.34
N LEU A 185 -0.93 21.17 -1.52
CA LEU A 185 -1.70 20.29 -2.39
C LEU A 185 -3.16 20.15 -1.93
N PHE A 186 -3.42 20.25 -0.63
CA PHE A 186 -4.77 20.14 -0.08
C PHE A 186 -5.61 21.40 -0.30
N ASP A 187 -4.99 22.57 -0.41
CA ASP A 187 -5.71 23.78 -0.84
C ASP A 187 -6.26 23.59 -2.25
N ARG A 188 -5.46 22.98 -3.14
CA ARG A 188 -5.86 22.67 -4.50
C ARG A 188 -6.97 21.61 -4.57
N PHE A 189 -6.89 20.61 -3.69
CA PHE A 189 -7.94 19.59 -3.54
C PHE A 189 -9.27 20.21 -3.10
N VAL A 190 -9.23 21.13 -2.14
CA VAL A 190 -10.42 21.85 -1.65
C VAL A 190 -11.01 22.74 -2.74
N ASP A 191 -10.17 23.53 -3.44
CA ASP A 191 -10.62 24.37 -4.56
C ASP A 191 -11.29 23.54 -5.67
N TRP A 192 -10.77 22.35 -5.95
CA TRP A 192 -11.35 21.42 -6.92
C TRP A 192 -12.70 20.85 -6.47
N MET A 193 -12.84 20.50 -5.19
CA MET A 193 -14.10 20.01 -4.60
C MET A 193 -15.20 21.07 -4.67
N GLU A 194 -14.90 22.32 -4.29
CA GLU A 194 -15.85 23.44 -4.33
C GLU A 194 -16.33 23.76 -5.75
N ALA A 195 -15.40 23.76 -6.71
CA ALA A 195 -15.70 23.95 -8.12
C ALA A 195 -16.57 22.82 -8.69
N SER A 196 -16.36 21.58 -8.26
CA SER A 196 -17.13 20.41 -8.69
C SER A 196 -18.55 20.43 -8.13
N ASN A 197 -18.72 20.77 -6.84
CA ASN A 197 -20.03 20.89 -6.20
C ASN A 197 -20.88 22.01 -6.84
N SER A 198 -20.25 23.12 -7.22
CA SER A 198 -20.92 24.25 -7.89
C SER A 198 -21.46 23.88 -9.28
N LYS A 199 -20.80 22.94 -9.99
CA LYS A 199 -21.26 22.44 -11.29
C LYS A 199 -22.40 21.43 -11.20
N THR A 200 -22.53 20.71 -10.08
CA THR A 200 -23.63 19.76 -9.87
C THR A 200 -24.91 20.44 -9.39
N ALA A 201 -24.80 21.61 -8.75
CA ALA A 201 -25.94 22.41 -8.28
C ALA A 201 -26.56 23.32 -9.35
N ALA A 202 -25.93 23.44 -10.53
CA ALA A 202 -26.38 24.23 -11.67
C ALA A 202 -26.98 23.34 -12.76
#